data_AF-A0A9K3DPH6-F1
#
_entry.id   AF-A0A9K3DPH6-F1
#
_cell.length_a   1.000
_cell.length_b   1.000
_cell.length_c   1.000
_cell.angle_alpha   90.00
_cell.angle_beta   90.00
_cell.angle_gamma   90.00
#
_symmetry.space_group_name_H-M   'P 1'
#
loop_
_entity.id
_entity.type
_entity.pdbx_description
1 polymer ?
#
loop_
_entity_poly.entity_id
_entity_poly.type
_entity_poly.pdbx_seq_one_letter_code
_entity_poly.pdbx_strand_id
1 'polypeptide(L)'
;MLNEKGPTAFFNFDGHDSGIIINTSVQWPNYKGFSFSCWVRVESFPTSGRMGHFSFLSESRKGCLAVLAKDRLLFESIYQKRQCVSFPINLIGKKWHFLCITHSIGRAFSGGSHLKWYLDGVLVSS
;
A
#
# COMPACT_ATOMS: atom_id res chain seq x y z
N MET A 1 9.23 19.44 21.10
CA MET A 1 8.43 18.33 20.56
C MET A 1 7.03 18.82 20.14
N LEU A 2 6.90 19.83 19.26
CA LEU A 2 5.63 20.55 19.08
C LEU A 2 5.20 20.82 17.63
N ASN A 3 5.87 20.26 16.61
CA ASN A 3 5.50 20.53 15.21
C ASN A 3 5.32 19.29 14.32
N GLU A 4 5.36 18.07 14.86
CA GLU A 4 5.03 16.90 14.05
C GLU A 4 3.51 16.69 14.05
N LYS A 5 2.86 17.04 12.93
CA LYS A 5 1.45 16.72 12.66
C LYS A 5 1.31 15.23 12.31
N GLY A 6 1.45 14.36 13.30
CA GLY A 6 1.32 12.92 13.10
C GLY A 6 1.01 12.16 14.39
N PRO A 7 0.91 10.82 14.32
CA PRO A 7 0.69 9.98 15.49
C PRO A 7 1.76 10.19 16.55
N THR A 8 1.36 10.28 17.82
CA THR A 8 2.29 10.37 18.96
C THR A 8 2.95 9.04 19.31
N ALA A 9 2.38 7.94 18.84
CA ALA A 9 2.92 6.59 18.92
C ALA A 9 2.81 5.91 17.55
N PHE A 10 3.86 5.22 17.13
CA PHE A 10 3.94 4.57 15.83
C PHE A 10 4.93 3.41 15.86
N PHE A 11 4.76 2.47 14.93
CA PHE A 11 5.75 1.44 14.66
C PHE A 11 6.86 2.03 13.79
N ASN A 12 8.11 1.75 14.14
CA ASN A 12 9.27 2.11 13.33
C ASN A 12 9.80 0.85 12.64
N PHE A 13 9.95 0.92 11.32
CA PHE A 13 10.53 -0.15 10.52
C PHE A 13 11.83 0.35 9.90
N ASP A 14 12.95 -0.24 10.30
CA ASP A 14 14.30 0.09 9.83
C ASP A 14 14.63 -0.53 8.46
N GLY A 15 13.74 -1.37 7.92
CA GLY A 15 13.94 -2.11 6.68
C GLY A 15 14.76 -3.39 6.81
N HIS A 16 15.16 -3.80 8.02
CA HIS A 16 15.85 -5.06 8.29
C HIS A 16 14.96 -5.97 9.14
N ASP A 17 14.32 -6.96 8.51
CA ASP A 17 13.40 -7.91 9.16
C ASP A 17 12.34 -7.25 10.08
N SER A 18 11.90 -6.05 9.71
CA SER A 18 10.94 -5.25 10.47
C SER A 18 9.60 -5.15 9.74
N GLY A 19 8.52 -5.43 10.47
CA GLY A 19 7.16 -5.41 9.94
C GLY A 19 6.12 -5.93 10.94
N ILE A 20 4.85 -5.85 10.55
CA ILE A 20 3.73 -6.42 11.32
C ILE A 20 3.22 -7.64 10.56
N ILE A 21 3.16 -8.77 11.25
CA ILE A 21 2.61 -10.02 10.72
C ILE A 21 1.30 -10.31 11.44
N ILE A 22 0.23 -10.46 10.66
CA ILE A 22 -1.05 -10.95 11.17
C ILE A 22 -1.00 -12.48 11.10
N ASN A 23 -0.90 -13.12 12.27
CA ASN A 23 -0.82 -14.58 12.40
C ASN A 23 -2.19 -15.25 12.56
N THR A 24 -3.26 -14.47 12.65
CA THR A 24 -4.64 -14.97 12.70
C THR A 24 -5.23 -15.08 11.30
N SER A 25 -6.14 -16.04 11.12
CA SER A 25 -6.90 -16.18 9.87
C SER A 25 -7.73 -14.91 9.63
N VAL A 26 -7.38 -14.15 8.60
CA VAL A 26 -8.18 -13.03 8.11
C VAL A 26 -9.07 -13.50 6.96
N GLN A 27 -10.37 -13.28 7.08
CA GLN A 27 -11.30 -13.48 5.97
C GLN A 27 -11.09 -12.36 4.95
N TRP A 28 -10.43 -12.70 3.84
CA TRP A 28 -10.18 -11.75 2.77
C TRP A 28 -11.48 -11.37 2.06
N PRO A 29 -11.69 -10.09 1.70
CA PRO A 29 -12.85 -9.66 0.94
C PRO A 29 -12.69 -9.98 -0.56
N ASN A 30 -12.37 -11.25 -0.86
CA ASN A 30 -11.99 -11.79 -2.17
C ASN A 30 -12.99 -11.48 -3.31
N TYR A 31 -14.20 -11.03 -2.98
CA TYR A 31 -15.30 -10.78 -3.92
C TYR A 31 -16.05 -9.46 -3.71
N LYS A 32 -15.62 -8.60 -2.77
CA LYS A 32 -16.27 -7.31 -2.49
C LYS A 32 -15.35 -6.08 -2.64
N GLY A 33 -14.10 -6.29 -3.03
CA GLY A 33 -13.09 -5.24 -3.03
C GLY A 33 -12.60 -4.95 -1.60
N PHE A 34 -11.66 -4.04 -1.46
CA PHE A 34 -11.14 -3.67 -0.15
C PHE A 34 -10.68 -2.22 -0.11
N SER A 35 -10.45 -1.74 1.11
CA SER A 35 -9.70 -0.52 1.33
C SER A 35 -8.62 -0.80 2.36
N PHE A 36 -7.42 -0.29 2.12
CA PHE A 36 -6.34 -0.27 3.08
C PHE A 36 -5.94 1.18 3.31
N SER A 37 -5.94 1.62 4.56
CA SER A 37 -5.56 2.97 4.92
C SER A 37 -4.64 2.99 6.11
N CYS A 38 -3.59 3.80 6.07
CA CYS A 38 -2.70 4.03 7.19
C CYS A 38 -2.03 5.40 7.11
N TRP A 39 -1.51 5.85 8.24
CA TRP A 39 -0.53 6.93 8.28
C TRP A 39 0.87 6.35 8.07
N VAL A 40 1.67 6.97 7.21
CA VAL A 40 3.07 6.60 7.01
C VAL A 40 3.98 7.81 7.08
N ARG A 41 5.21 7.60 7.53
CA ARG A 41 6.31 8.56 7.39
C ARG A 41 7.50 7.81 6.85
N VAL A 42 7.98 8.23 5.67
CA VAL A 42 9.18 7.64 5.06
C VAL A 42 10.39 8.45 5.49
N GLU A 43 11.29 7.85 6.27
CA GLU A 43 12.54 8.50 6.68
C GLU A 43 13.49 8.69 5.50
N SER A 44 13.65 7.63 4.71
CA SER A 44 14.45 7.60 3.51
C SER A 44 13.94 6.49 2.58
N PHE A 45 14.09 6.70 1.27
CA PHE A 45 13.93 5.62 0.31
C PHE A 45 15.28 4.92 0.13
N PRO A 46 15.30 3.60 -0.06
CA PRO A 46 16.54 2.88 -0.35
C PRO A 46 17.12 3.35 -1.69
N THR A 47 18.46 3.32 -1.81
CA THR A 47 19.18 3.72 -3.04
C THR A 47 18.77 2.88 -4.24
N SER A 48 18.45 1.60 -4.01
CA SER A 48 17.89 0.68 -4.99
C SER A 48 16.82 -0.19 -4.33
N GLY A 49 15.84 -0.65 -5.12
CA GLY A 49 14.78 -1.52 -4.64
C GLY A 49 13.49 -0.80 -4.27
N ARG A 50 12.65 -1.48 -3.49
CA ARG A 50 11.28 -1.08 -3.16
C ARG A 50 11.01 -1.44 -1.70
N MET A 51 10.19 -0.65 -1.02
CA MET A 51 9.77 -0.90 0.35
C MET A 51 8.37 -1.52 0.36
N GLY A 52 8.16 -2.53 1.19
CA GLY A 52 6.82 -3.08 1.41
C GLY A 52 5.90 -2.06 2.06
N HIS A 53 4.69 -1.88 1.53
CA HIS A 53 3.64 -1.12 2.19
C HIS A 53 2.66 -2.05 2.89
N PHE A 54 2.12 -3.02 2.14
CA PHE A 54 1.44 -4.18 2.71
C PHE A 54 1.58 -5.37 1.76
N SER A 55 1.45 -6.56 2.32
CA SER A 55 1.33 -7.80 1.56
C SER A 55 0.21 -8.64 2.16
N PHE A 56 -0.77 -8.94 1.33
CA PHE A 56 -1.95 -9.71 1.67
C PHE A 56 -2.04 -10.91 0.72
N LEU A 57 -0.93 -11.64 0.64
CA LEU A 57 -0.81 -12.86 -0.14
C LEU A 57 -1.13 -14.06 0.75
N SER A 58 -1.93 -14.99 0.23
CA SER A 58 -2.09 -16.32 0.81
C SER A 58 -0.80 -17.13 0.68
N GLU A 59 -0.73 -18.28 1.35
CA GLU A 59 0.34 -19.27 1.17
C GLU A 59 0.49 -19.69 -0.31
N SER A 60 -0.62 -19.74 -1.05
CA SER A 60 -0.65 -19.99 -2.50
C SER A 60 -0.34 -18.76 -3.36
N ARG A 61 0.17 -17.68 -2.76
CA ARG A 61 0.54 -16.39 -3.38
C ARG A 61 -0.60 -15.67 -4.11
N LYS A 62 -1.85 -15.99 -3.79
CA LYS A 62 -3.03 -15.27 -4.29
C LYS A 62 -3.36 -14.11 -3.35
N GLY A 63 -3.88 -13.01 -3.91
CA GLY A 63 -4.23 -11.82 -3.15
C GLY A 63 -3.62 -10.58 -3.77
N CYS A 64 -3.14 -9.66 -2.94
CA CYS A 64 -2.54 -8.42 -3.43
C CYS A 64 -1.42 -7.90 -2.54
N LEU A 65 -0.61 -7.02 -3.10
CA LEU A 65 0.44 -6.31 -2.37
C LEU A 65 0.64 -4.92 -2.95
N ALA A 66 1.11 -4.01 -2.10
CA ALA A 66 1.53 -2.68 -2.48
C ALA A 66 2.97 -2.46 -2.03
N VAL A 67 3.78 -1.87 -2.91
CA VAL A 67 5.15 -1.48 -2.60
C VAL A 67 5.40 -0.03 -3.00
N LEU A 68 6.21 0.65 -2.19
CA LEU A 68 6.61 2.03 -2.38
C LEU A 68 8.02 2.08 -2.95
N ALA A 69 8.20 2.91 -3.96
CA ALA A 69 9.48 3.40 -4.42
C ALA A 69 9.48 4.92 -4.34
N LYS A 70 10.65 5.55 -4.58
CA LYS A 70 10.85 6.99 -4.37
C LYS A 70 9.84 7.87 -5.12
N ASP A 71 9.46 7.47 -6.32
CA ASP A 71 8.64 8.25 -7.25
C ASP A 71 7.33 7.56 -7.65
N ARG A 72 7.11 6.32 -7.18
CA ARG A 72 5.96 5.52 -7.59
C ARG A 72 5.48 4.57 -6.50
N LEU A 73 4.20 4.29 -6.52
CA LEU A 73 3.60 3.14 -5.88
C LEU A 73 3.32 2.08 -6.93
N LEU A 74 3.62 0.83 -6.59
CA LEU A 74 3.27 -0.33 -7.40
C LEU A 74 2.25 -1.17 -6.64
N PHE A 75 1.17 -1.52 -7.31
CA PHE A 75 0.17 -2.43 -6.79
C PHE A 75 0.10 -3.67 -7.67
N GLU A 76 0.11 -4.84 -7.03
CA GLU A 76 -0.07 -6.11 -7.72
C GLU A 76 -1.27 -6.87 -7.15
N SER A 77 -2.07 -7.42 -8.06
CA SER A 77 -3.17 -8.34 -7.76
C SER A 77 -2.90 -9.67 -8.45
N ILE A 78 -3.00 -10.77 -7.71
CA ILE A 78 -2.68 -12.13 -8.16
C ILE A 78 -3.87 -13.03 -7.84
N TYR A 79 -4.69 -13.33 -8.85
CA TYR A 79 -5.78 -14.32 -8.73
C TYR A 79 -5.60 -15.41 -9.77
N GLN A 80 -6.31 -15.31 -10.91
CA GLN A 80 -6.10 -16.18 -12.06
C GLN A 80 -4.96 -15.67 -12.96
N LYS A 81 -4.83 -14.35 -13.07
CA LYS A 81 -3.74 -13.67 -13.78
C LYS A 81 -3.15 -12.62 -12.85
N ARG A 82 -1.84 -12.39 -12.99
CA ARG A 82 -1.15 -11.27 -12.33
C ARG A 82 -1.49 -9.98 -13.05
N GLN A 83 -1.90 -8.98 -12.30
CA GLN A 83 -2.13 -7.63 -12.79
C GLN A 83 -1.29 -6.67 -11.97
N CYS A 84 -0.63 -5.74 -12.63
CA CYS A 84 0.27 -4.78 -12.01
C CYS A 84 -0.04 -3.39 -12.55
N VAL A 85 -0.09 -2.41 -11.65
CA VAL A 85 -0.25 -1.00 -11.99
C VAL A 85 0.75 -0.17 -11.19
N SER A 86 1.23 0.89 -11.82
CA SER A 86 2.18 1.83 -11.24
C SER A 86 1.56 3.22 -11.25
N PHE A 87 1.58 3.89 -10.11
CA PHE A 87 1.13 5.28 -10.00
C PHE A 87 2.29 6.16 -9.58
N PRO A 88 2.44 7.35 -10.18
CA PRO A 88 3.37 8.33 -9.65
C PRO A 88 2.93 8.75 -8.25
N ILE A 89 3.89 8.91 -7.35
CA ILE A 89 3.66 9.41 -6.01
C ILE A 89 4.74 10.41 -5.62
N ASN A 90 4.36 11.46 -4.90
CA ASN A 90 5.27 12.42 -4.33
C ASN A 90 5.13 12.44 -2.81
N LEU A 91 5.77 11.46 -2.15
CA LEU A 91 5.88 11.46 -0.69
C LEU A 91 7.00 12.38 -0.27
N ILE A 92 6.69 13.32 0.62
CA ILE A 92 7.68 14.18 1.24
C ILE A 92 8.31 13.39 2.37
N GLY A 93 9.61 13.14 2.28
CA GLY A 93 10.36 12.43 3.32
C GLY A 93 10.24 13.14 4.68
N LYS A 94 10.25 12.35 5.76
CA LYS A 94 10.14 12.83 7.16
C LYS A 94 8.84 13.62 7.44
N LYS A 95 7.84 13.50 6.58
CA LYS A 95 6.48 14.02 6.79
C LYS A 95 5.49 12.86 6.90
N TRP A 96 4.57 12.97 7.85
CA TRP A 96 3.44 12.07 7.95
C TRP A 96 2.46 12.31 6.81
N HIS A 97 2.10 11.23 6.12
CA HIS A 97 1.12 11.19 5.05
C HIS A 97 0.03 10.17 5.36
N PHE A 98 -1.22 10.52 5.09
CA PHE A 98 -2.32 9.57 5.13
C PHE A 98 -2.48 8.92 3.75
N LEU A 99 -2.33 7.61 3.71
CA LEU A 99 -2.46 6.81 2.50
C LEU A 99 -3.74 6.01 2.54
N CYS A 100 -4.46 5.97 1.42
CA CYS A 100 -5.58 5.05 1.25
C CYS A 100 -5.56 4.44 -0.14
N ILE A 101 -5.55 3.11 -0.19
CA ILE A 101 -5.78 2.31 -1.40
C ILE A 101 -7.20 1.79 -1.32
N THR A 102 -7.97 1.98 -2.38
CA THR A 102 -9.26 1.30 -2.55
C THR A 102 -9.21 0.48 -3.82
N HIS A 103 -9.67 -0.77 -3.75
CA HIS A 103 -9.73 -1.68 -4.88
C HIS A 103 -11.16 -2.21 -5.01
N SER A 104 -11.80 -1.96 -6.15
CA SER A 104 -13.06 -2.60 -6.53
C SER A 104 -12.78 -3.82 -7.40
N ILE A 105 -13.70 -4.79 -7.39
CA ILE A 105 -13.53 -6.03 -8.14
C ILE A 105 -14.23 -5.96 -9.49
N GLY A 106 -13.50 -6.36 -10.52
CA GLY A 106 -13.97 -6.63 -11.87
C GLY A 106 -13.04 -7.62 -12.56
N ARG A 107 -13.30 -7.98 -13.82
CA ARG A 107 -12.53 -9.03 -14.53
C ARG A 107 -11.06 -8.64 -14.77
N ALA A 108 -10.80 -7.35 -15.02
CA ALA A 108 -9.46 -6.79 -15.19
C ALA A 108 -9.43 -5.31 -14.84
N PHE A 109 -8.23 -4.74 -14.61
CA PHE A 109 -8.07 -3.29 -14.42
C PHE A 109 -8.62 -2.46 -15.60
N SER A 110 -8.59 -3.01 -16.81
CA SER A 110 -9.17 -2.39 -18.01
C SER A 110 -10.68 -2.56 -18.17
N GLY A 111 -11.35 -3.33 -17.29
CA GLY A 111 -12.72 -3.79 -17.51
C GLY A 111 -13.58 -3.92 -16.25
N GLY A 112 -13.35 -3.08 -15.25
CA GLY A 112 -14.23 -2.93 -14.07
C GLY A 112 -13.57 -3.16 -12.70
N SER A 113 -12.31 -3.58 -12.67
CA SER A 113 -11.52 -3.55 -11.43
C SER A 113 -10.87 -2.19 -11.32
N HIS A 114 -11.29 -1.35 -10.38
CA HIS A 114 -10.77 0.01 -10.23
C HIS A 114 -9.88 0.09 -9.00
N LEU A 115 -8.73 0.74 -9.15
CA LEU A 115 -7.80 0.92 -8.05
C LEU A 115 -7.56 2.41 -7.86
N LYS A 116 -8.08 2.95 -6.77
CA LYS A 116 -7.90 4.37 -6.44
C LYS A 116 -6.88 4.54 -5.34
N TRP A 117 -6.07 5.57 -5.48
CA TRP A 117 -5.05 5.96 -4.53
C TRP A 117 -5.34 7.38 -4.02
N TYR A 118 -5.36 7.52 -2.70
CA TYR A 118 -5.52 8.80 -2.03
C TYR A 118 -4.29 9.11 -1.19
N LEU A 119 -3.81 10.36 -1.30
CA LEU A 119 -2.73 10.92 -0.50
C LEU A 119 -3.27 12.13 0.26
N ASP A 120 -3.17 12.10 1.58
CA ASP A 120 -3.69 13.15 2.48
C ASP A 120 -5.17 13.49 2.20
N GLY A 121 -5.96 12.46 1.86
CA GLY A 121 -7.40 12.58 1.54
C GLY A 121 -7.71 13.01 0.11
N VAL A 122 -6.71 13.32 -0.72
CA VAL A 122 -6.89 13.74 -2.12
C VAL A 122 -6.72 12.55 -3.05
N LEU A 123 -7.66 12.35 -3.99
CA LEU A 123 -7.50 11.35 -5.05
C LEU A 123 -6.35 11.75 -5.98
N VAL A 124 -5.34 10.90 -6.08
CA VAL A 124 -4.16 11.13 -6.91
C VAL A 124 -4.20 10.31 -8.20
N SER A 125 -4.76 9.09 -8.15
CA SER A 125 -4.92 8.24 -9.34
C SER A 125 -6.04 7.22 -9.18
N SER A 126 -6.58 6.72 -10.31
CA SER A 126 -7.72 5.77 -10.39
C SER A 126 -7.66 4.87 -11.60
#